data_AF-A0A2V6IPY3-F1
#
_entry.id   AF-A0A2V6IPY3-F1
#
_cell.length_a   1.000
_cell.length_b   1.000
_cell.length_c   1.000
_cell.angle_alpha   90.00
_cell.angle_beta   90.00
_cell.angle_gamma   90.00
#
_symmetry.space_group_name_H-M   'P 1'
#
loop_
_entity.id
_entity.type
_entity.pdbx_description
1 polymer ?
#
loop_
_entity_poly.entity_id
_entity_poly.type
_entity_poly.pdbx_seq_one_letter_code
_entity_poly.pdbx_strand_id
1 'polypeptide(L)'
;MTTATLSPKSAKVKFRLAGGAQPLILLPVQVNGDGPFKFILDTGAGTSLLSSDLAKKLNLKIISTKEGQSAGGKISVSLAKVDSLAIGQAKLDDLDVGIVDLSHIGKAIGTRIDGDVGYNFLKHFRIAIDYHDCEIRFDEPRRIERLGRSAKAEVPMRLASLAKPLLLVDVHANGHGPFQFAIDTGTSTTAIAPELAQQLGLKASPVGPLTTGDAQVNVTAGTLESFQVGRAGIDDLVVVVADFFSMLSQAVGVRLDGIVGYNFLRNFRVVIDYPGEKLRLE
;
A
#
# COMPACT_ATOMS: atom_id res chain seq x y z
N MET A 1 -2.99 24.80 5.91
CA MET A 1 -3.83 24.02 4.98
C MET A 1 -2.87 23.26 4.09
N THR A 2 -3.00 21.93 4.03
CA THR A 2 -2.16 21.10 3.17
C THR A 2 -2.35 21.50 1.72
N THR A 3 -1.26 21.83 1.03
CA THR A 3 -1.26 22.26 -0.37
C THR A 3 -0.47 21.29 -1.21
N ALA A 4 -1.08 20.73 -2.26
CA ALA A 4 -0.41 19.82 -3.19
C ALA A 4 0.02 20.59 -4.45
N THR A 5 1.26 20.35 -4.90
CA THR A 5 1.85 20.95 -6.09
C THR A 5 2.48 19.88 -6.99
N LEU A 6 2.35 20.05 -8.30
CA LEU A 6 2.93 19.19 -9.32
C LEU A 6 3.28 20.04 -10.54
N SER A 7 4.57 20.31 -10.75
CA SER A 7 5.05 21.11 -11.88
C SER A 7 6.32 20.47 -12.47
N PRO A 8 6.29 20.00 -13.73
CA PRO A 8 5.17 20.01 -14.68
C PRO A 8 3.99 19.13 -14.21
N LYS A 9 2.82 19.23 -14.86
CA LYS A 9 1.54 18.54 -14.50
C LYS A 9 1.57 17.00 -14.48
N SER A 10 2.73 16.42 -14.75
CA SER A 10 3.01 14.99 -14.68
C SER A 10 4.48 14.83 -14.29
N ALA A 11 4.77 13.95 -13.33
CA ALA A 11 6.13 13.68 -12.88
C ALA A 11 6.37 12.17 -12.83
N LYS A 12 7.50 11.73 -13.39
CA LYS A 12 7.95 10.34 -13.35
C LYS A 12 9.11 10.23 -12.37
N VAL A 13 9.06 9.21 -11.53
CA VAL A 13 10.10 8.93 -10.52
C VAL A 13 10.47 7.46 -10.61
N LYS A 14 11.78 7.18 -10.71
CA LYS A 14 12.27 5.81 -10.62
C LYS A 14 12.21 5.33 -9.17
N PHE A 15 11.73 4.11 -8.98
CA PHE A 15 11.81 3.38 -7.73
C PHE A 15 12.76 2.19 -7.88
N ARG A 16 13.08 1.55 -6.76
CA ARG A 16 13.72 0.23 -6.75
C ARG A 16 12.88 -0.75 -5.96
N LEU A 17 12.94 -2.03 -6.32
CA LEU A 17 12.41 -3.10 -5.49
C LEU A 17 13.48 -3.51 -4.45
N ALA A 18 13.07 -3.77 -3.21
CA ALA A 18 13.93 -4.25 -2.13
C ALA A 18 13.21 -5.32 -1.31
N GLY A 19 13.94 -6.27 -0.72
CA GLY A 19 13.35 -7.38 0.05
C GLY A 19 13.47 -8.76 -0.62
N GLY A 20 14.18 -8.86 -1.74
CA GLY A 20 14.47 -10.14 -2.40
C GLY A 20 13.20 -10.90 -2.78
N ALA A 21 12.94 -12.03 -2.10
CA ALA A 21 11.75 -12.85 -2.29
C ALA A 21 10.45 -12.16 -1.86
N GLN A 22 10.52 -11.11 -1.03
CA GLN A 22 9.39 -10.31 -0.56
C GLN A 22 9.58 -8.83 -0.93
N PRO A 23 9.49 -8.47 -2.22
CA PRO A 23 9.87 -7.15 -2.67
C PRO A 23 8.82 -6.10 -2.32
N LEU A 24 9.28 -4.92 -1.91
CA LEU A 24 8.50 -3.69 -1.76
C LEU A 24 9.08 -2.58 -2.65
N ILE A 25 8.22 -1.65 -3.07
CA ILE A 25 8.62 -0.44 -3.80
C ILE A 25 9.29 0.54 -2.84
N LEU A 26 10.53 0.93 -3.14
CA LEU A 26 11.23 2.00 -2.42
C LEU A 26 11.39 3.26 -3.27
N LEU A 27 10.78 4.34 -2.79
CA LEU A 27 10.81 5.66 -3.41
C LEU A 27 11.85 6.58 -2.76
N PRO A 28 12.53 7.41 -3.55
CA PRO A 28 13.32 8.53 -3.03
C PRO A 28 12.39 9.67 -2.62
N VAL A 29 12.39 10.02 -1.33
CA VAL A 29 11.49 11.03 -0.77
C VAL A 29 12.29 12.13 -0.08
N GLN A 30 11.96 13.39 -0.34
CA GLN A 30 12.48 14.51 0.43
C GLN A 30 11.50 14.88 1.54
N VAL A 31 12.02 15.17 2.73
CA VAL A 31 11.25 15.64 3.88
C VAL A 31 11.84 16.96 4.34
N ASN A 32 11.04 18.03 4.37
CA ASN A 32 11.50 19.40 4.67
C ASN A 32 12.67 19.86 3.78
N GLY A 33 12.75 19.36 2.54
CA GLY A 33 13.85 19.64 1.59
C GLY A 33 15.10 18.77 1.76
N ASP A 34 15.21 18.00 2.85
CA ASP A 34 16.31 17.06 3.07
C ASP A 34 16.02 15.71 2.39
N GLY A 35 17.06 15.03 1.92
CA GLY A 35 16.95 13.68 1.32
C GLY A 35 17.83 13.48 0.09
N PRO A 36 17.53 12.48 -0.77
CA PRO A 36 16.38 11.58 -0.69
C PRO A 36 16.53 10.51 0.40
N PHE A 37 15.45 10.28 1.15
CA PHE A 37 15.26 9.18 2.09
C PHE A 37 14.54 8.01 1.42
N LYS A 38 14.60 6.82 2.02
CA LYS A 38 14.03 5.58 1.44
C LYS A 38 12.67 5.29 2.04
N PHE A 39 11.60 5.50 1.27
CA PHE A 39 10.24 5.28 1.73
C PHE A 39 9.58 4.13 1.00
N ILE A 40 8.77 3.33 1.69
CA ILE A 40 7.88 2.34 1.08
C ILE A 40 6.71 3.08 0.43
N LEU A 41 6.28 2.68 -0.77
CA LEU A 41 4.98 3.08 -1.31
C LEU A 41 3.89 2.20 -0.69
N ASP A 42 2.96 2.77 0.07
CA ASP A 42 2.01 1.98 0.87
C ASP A 42 0.57 2.49 0.70
N THR A 43 -0.21 1.84 -0.18
CA THR A 43 -1.64 2.14 -0.33
C THR A 43 -2.51 1.59 0.80
N GLY A 44 -1.95 0.74 1.68
CA GLY A 44 -2.59 0.26 2.91
C GLY A 44 -2.44 1.23 4.09
N ALA A 45 -1.48 2.16 4.04
CA ALA A 45 -1.29 3.18 5.06
C ALA A 45 -2.24 4.38 4.90
N GLY A 46 -3.01 4.71 5.94
CA GLY A 46 -3.86 5.91 5.95
C GLY A 46 -3.07 7.23 6.07
N THR A 47 -2.00 7.20 6.86
CA THR A 47 -1.12 8.33 7.15
C THR A 47 0.31 7.90 6.87
N SER A 48 1.06 8.71 6.12
CA SER A 48 2.50 8.49 5.88
C SER A 48 3.28 8.45 7.18
N LEU A 49 4.16 7.46 7.35
CA LEU A 49 4.98 7.28 8.54
C LEU A 49 6.45 7.66 8.29
N LEU A 50 7.11 8.14 9.33
CA LEU A 50 8.55 8.35 9.42
C LEU A 50 9.13 7.41 10.48
N SER A 51 10.34 6.93 10.24
CA SER A 51 11.12 6.26 11.28
C SER A 51 11.48 7.24 12.40
N SER A 52 11.56 6.71 13.63
CA SER A 52 12.00 7.46 14.79
C SER A 52 13.39 8.09 14.61
N ASP A 53 14.29 7.42 13.88
CA ASP A 53 15.63 7.93 13.57
C ASP A 53 15.59 9.11 12.60
N LEU A 54 14.73 9.06 11.58
CA LEU A 54 14.55 10.17 10.66
C LEU A 54 13.93 11.38 11.37
N ALA A 55 12.90 11.15 12.19
CA ALA A 55 12.26 12.23 12.97
C ALA A 55 13.25 12.93 13.91
N LYS A 56 14.12 12.16 14.58
CA LYS A 56 15.22 12.70 15.41
C LYS A 56 16.23 13.48 14.56
N LYS A 57 16.65 12.94 13.41
CA LYS A 57 17.59 13.61 12.49
C LYS A 57 17.07 14.98 12.04
N LEU A 58 15.77 15.08 11.75
CA LEU A 58 15.12 16.30 11.29
C LEU A 58 14.64 17.20 12.45
N ASN A 59 14.91 16.82 13.71
CA ASN A 59 14.47 17.54 14.91
C ASN A 59 12.95 17.83 14.92
N LEU A 60 12.14 16.86 14.48
CA LEU A 60 10.69 17.03 14.42
C LEU A 60 10.08 17.13 15.81
N LYS A 61 9.15 18.07 15.98
CA LYS A 61 8.39 18.22 17.23
C LYS A 61 7.24 17.22 17.24
N ILE A 62 7.22 16.38 18.28
CA ILE A 62 6.09 15.49 18.55
C ILE A 62 4.93 16.33 19.09
N ILE A 63 3.77 16.22 18.46
CA ILE A 63 2.54 16.94 18.82
C ILE A 63 1.74 16.14 19.85
N SER A 64 1.61 14.83 19.62
CA SER A 64 0.91 13.91 20.53
C SER A 64 1.33 12.48 20.24
N THR A 65 1.00 11.55 21.13
CA THR A 65 1.15 10.11 20.90
C THR A 65 -0.22 9.44 21.01
N LYS A 66 -0.53 8.55 20.09
CA LYS A 66 -1.80 7.81 20.04
C LYS A 66 -1.55 6.35 19.72
N GLU A 67 -2.50 5.51 20.08
CA GLU A 67 -2.53 4.13 19.61
C GLU A 67 -3.03 4.10 18.16
N GLY A 68 -2.25 3.48 17.28
CA GLY A 68 -2.58 3.15 15.90
C GLY A 68 -2.87 1.66 15.75
N GLN A 69 -3.37 1.27 14.57
CA GLN A 69 -3.63 -0.12 14.21
C GLN A 69 -2.81 -0.49 12.98
N SER A 70 -2.08 -1.60 13.06
CA SER A 70 -1.40 -2.25 11.93
C SER A 70 -1.95 -3.67 11.73
N ALA A 71 -1.51 -4.36 10.66
CA ALA A 71 -1.80 -5.79 10.46
C ALA A 71 -1.24 -6.67 11.60
N GLY A 72 -0.16 -6.24 12.26
CA GLY A 72 0.41 -6.91 13.43
C GLY A 72 -0.22 -6.57 14.77
N GLY A 73 -1.27 -5.74 14.79
CA GLY A 73 -1.93 -5.30 16.01
C GLY A 73 -1.73 -3.81 16.30
N LYS A 74 -1.97 -3.46 17.57
CA LYS A 74 -1.90 -2.08 18.06
C LYS A 74 -0.45 -1.61 18.18
N ILE A 75 -0.18 -0.41 17.70
CA ILE A 75 1.15 0.21 17.74
C ILE A 75 1.06 1.61 18.37
N SER A 76 2.11 2.05 19.07
CA SER A 76 2.18 3.42 19.55
C SER A 76 2.73 4.32 18.44
N VAL A 77 1.94 5.31 18.02
CA VAL A 77 2.30 6.23 16.94
C VAL A 77 2.40 7.63 17.51
N SER A 78 3.60 8.23 17.39
CA SER A 78 3.78 9.65 17.71
C SER A 78 3.44 10.49 16.49
N LEU A 79 2.54 11.46 16.65
CA LEU A 79 2.13 12.35 15.59
C LEU A 79 3.03 13.58 15.55
N ALA A 80 3.45 13.95 14.36
CA ALA A 80 4.20 15.16 14.08
C ALA A 80 3.71 15.80 12.78
N LYS A 81 4.29 16.94 12.44
CA LYS A 81 4.03 17.66 11.21
C LYS A 81 5.34 17.95 10.51
N VAL A 82 5.36 17.78 9.19
CA VAL A 82 6.47 18.16 8.31
C VAL A 82 6.05 19.37 7.47
N ASP A 83 6.99 20.26 7.22
CA ASP A 83 6.80 21.43 6.37
C ASP A 83 6.52 21.00 4.94
N SER A 84 7.22 19.96 4.46
CA SER A 84 6.93 19.36 3.16
C SER A 84 7.34 17.90 3.04
N LEU A 85 6.63 17.18 2.18
CA LEU A 85 6.98 15.85 1.66
C LEU A 85 7.02 15.93 0.13
N ALA A 86 8.09 15.45 -0.51
CA ALA A 86 8.21 15.49 -1.97
C ALA A 86 8.75 14.20 -2.57
N ILE A 87 8.18 13.80 -3.70
CA ILE A 87 8.57 12.63 -4.51
C ILE A 87 8.76 13.13 -5.95
N GLY A 88 10.01 13.39 -6.33
CA GLY A 88 10.29 14.13 -7.56
C GLY A 88 9.64 15.52 -7.51
N GLN A 89 8.79 15.82 -8.49
CA GLN A 89 8.07 17.10 -8.58
C GLN A 89 6.68 17.07 -7.94
N ALA A 90 6.23 15.91 -7.44
CA ALA A 90 5.00 15.81 -6.65
C ALA A 90 5.32 16.20 -5.21
N LYS A 91 4.75 17.31 -4.73
CA LYS A 91 5.06 17.85 -3.39
C LYS A 91 3.79 18.24 -2.65
N LEU A 92 3.74 17.91 -1.37
CA LEU A 92 2.76 18.42 -0.41
C LEU A 92 3.47 19.28 0.64
N ASP A 93 2.89 20.42 0.94
CA ASP A 93 3.26 21.27 2.07
C ASP A 93 2.29 21.05 3.25
N ASP A 94 2.76 21.25 4.48
CA ASP A 94 1.93 21.20 5.70
C ASP A 94 1.24 19.83 5.89
N LEU A 95 2.05 18.77 6.06
CA LEU A 95 1.59 17.38 6.12
C LEU A 95 1.73 16.77 7.52
N ASP A 96 0.66 16.16 8.02
CA ASP A 96 0.70 15.36 9.25
C ASP A 96 1.34 13.99 8.97
N VAL A 97 2.23 13.55 9.86
CA VAL A 97 2.93 12.26 9.75
C VAL A 97 2.89 11.50 11.07
N GLY A 98 2.91 10.17 10.99
CA GLY A 98 3.18 9.31 12.14
C GLY A 98 4.67 9.04 12.29
N ILE A 99 5.12 8.79 13.51
CA ILE A 99 6.49 8.41 13.85
C ILE A 99 6.41 7.08 14.60
N VAL A 100 7.10 6.08 14.07
CA VAL A 100 7.14 4.71 14.59
C VAL A 100 8.56 4.15 14.53
N ASP A 101 8.81 3.01 15.17
CA ASP A 101 10.06 2.25 14.96
C ASP A 101 9.90 1.36 13.71
N LEU A 102 10.72 1.60 12.69
CA LEU A 102 10.70 0.82 11.43
C LEU A 102 11.89 -0.15 11.33
N SER A 103 12.66 -0.33 12.41
CA SER A 103 13.89 -1.13 12.40
C SER A 103 13.65 -2.61 12.08
N HIS A 104 12.52 -3.17 12.52
CA HIS A 104 12.12 -4.55 12.24
C HIS A 104 11.86 -4.77 10.75
N ILE A 105 11.13 -3.84 10.11
CA ILE A 105 10.85 -3.87 8.67
C ILE A 105 12.16 -3.74 7.88
N GLY A 106 13.03 -2.81 8.27
CA GLY A 106 14.33 -2.64 7.60
C GLY A 106 15.23 -3.88 7.67
N LYS A 107 15.20 -4.62 8.78
CA LYS A 107 15.90 -5.90 8.93
C LYS A 107 15.32 -6.97 8.01
N ALA A 108 13.99 -7.09 7.93
CA ALA A 108 13.32 -8.07 7.08
C ALA A 108 13.59 -7.83 5.57
N ILE A 109 13.58 -6.56 5.14
CA ILE A 109 13.81 -6.16 3.75
C ILE A 109 15.32 -6.17 3.39
N GLY A 110 16.21 -6.15 4.40
CA GLY A 110 17.65 -6.07 4.20
C GLY A 110 18.13 -4.68 3.78
N THR A 111 17.37 -3.62 4.08
CA THR A 111 17.76 -2.24 3.79
C THR A 111 17.12 -1.27 4.76
N ARG A 112 17.78 -0.15 5.03
CA ARG A 112 17.20 0.92 5.85
C ARG A 112 15.93 1.46 5.19
N ILE A 113 14.88 1.57 6.01
CA ILE A 113 13.60 2.21 5.68
C ILE A 113 13.46 3.43 6.57
N ASP A 114 13.26 4.58 5.93
CA ASP A 114 13.14 5.86 6.62
C ASP A 114 11.68 6.26 6.84
N GLY A 115 10.73 5.63 6.14
CA GLY A 115 9.29 5.88 6.24
C GLY A 115 8.44 5.09 5.23
N ASP A 116 7.16 5.41 5.17
CA ASP A 116 6.23 5.01 4.10
C ASP A 116 5.42 6.22 3.62
N VAL A 117 4.92 6.13 2.39
CA VAL A 117 4.04 7.13 1.77
C VAL A 117 2.65 6.54 1.67
N GLY A 118 1.75 7.07 2.49
CA GLY A 118 0.36 6.63 2.61
C GLY A 118 -0.66 7.51 1.90
N TYR A 119 -1.93 7.14 2.07
CA TYR A 119 -3.09 7.78 1.47
C TYR A 119 -3.14 9.31 1.65
N ASN A 120 -2.75 9.84 2.81
CA ASN A 120 -2.76 11.28 3.07
C ASN A 120 -1.90 12.10 2.08
N PHE A 121 -0.89 11.48 1.46
CA PHE A 121 -0.15 12.03 0.33
C PHE A 121 -0.74 11.59 -1.02
N LEU A 122 -0.94 10.27 -1.20
CA LEU A 122 -1.27 9.66 -2.50
C LEU A 122 -2.59 10.16 -3.09
N LYS A 123 -3.60 10.44 -2.25
CA LYS A 123 -4.94 10.88 -2.68
C LYS A 123 -4.98 12.17 -3.50
N HIS A 124 -3.90 12.96 -3.46
CA HIS A 124 -3.79 14.23 -4.15
C HIS A 124 -3.39 14.09 -5.63
N PHE A 125 -3.06 12.87 -6.07
CA PHE A 125 -2.60 12.60 -7.42
C PHE A 125 -3.36 11.42 -8.02
N ARG A 126 -3.39 11.39 -9.36
CA ARG A 126 -3.59 10.14 -10.08
C ARG A 126 -2.24 9.46 -10.23
N ILE A 127 -2.17 8.18 -9.90
CA ILE A 127 -0.90 7.45 -9.79
C ILE A 127 -0.88 6.32 -10.82
N ALA A 128 0.24 6.16 -11.53
CA ALA A 128 0.50 5.00 -12.37
C ALA A 128 1.82 4.32 -11.94
N ILE A 129 1.77 3.05 -11.59
CA ILE A 129 2.91 2.24 -11.16
C ILE A 129 3.22 1.26 -12.29
N ASP A 130 4.44 1.32 -12.79
CA ASP A 130 4.99 0.37 -13.75
C ASP A 130 6.09 -0.45 -13.07
N TYR A 131 5.79 -1.71 -12.77
CA TYR A 131 6.73 -2.62 -12.13
C TYR A 131 7.84 -3.11 -13.06
N HIS A 132 7.58 -3.15 -14.38
CA HIS A 132 8.58 -3.55 -15.37
C HIS A 132 9.65 -2.47 -15.51
N ASP A 133 9.23 -1.21 -15.66
CA ASP A 133 10.13 -0.07 -15.85
C ASP A 133 10.60 0.55 -14.52
N CYS A 134 10.18 -0.02 -13.38
CA CYS A 134 10.46 0.45 -12.03
C CYS A 134 10.20 1.96 -11.87
N GLU A 135 9.02 2.39 -12.31
CA GLU A 135 8.64 3.80 -12.40
C GLU A 135 7.27 4.05 -11.80
N ILE A 136 7.15 5.11 -11.01
CA ILE A 136 5.87 5.68 -10.62
C ILE A 136 5.68 7.01 -11.35
N ARG A 137 4.46 7.26 -11.83
CA ARG A 137 4.06 8.53 -12.41
C ARG A 137 2.94 9.15 -11.58
N PHE A 138 3.12 10.41 -11.21
CA PHE A 138 2.11 11.25 -10.59
C PHE A 138 1.53 12.19 -11.66
N ASP A 139 0.22 12.23 -11.79
CA ASP A 139 -0.53 13.12 -12.67
C ASP A 139 -1.49 13.99 -11.85
N GLU A 140 -1.79 15.21 -12.32
CA GLU A 140 -2.85 16.02 -11.71
C GLU A 140 -4.19 15.24 -11.71
N PRO A 141 -4.98 15.32 -10.62
CA PRO A 141 -6.30 14.69 -10.46
C PRO A 141 -7.24 14.73 -11.67
N ARG A 142 -7.22 15.83 -12.43
CA ARG A 142 -8.15 16.09 -13.55
C ARG A 142 -7.57 15.74 -14.91
N ARG A 143 -6.35 15.17 -14.97
CA ARG A 143 -5.70 14.85 -16.22
C ARG A 143 -6.32 13.59 -16.82
N ILE A 144 -7.32 13.80 -17.67
CA ILE A 144 -7.86 12.77 -18.57
C ILE A 144 -6.82 12.50 -19.66
N GLU A 145 -5.86 11.62 -19.38
CA GLU A 145 -5.15 10.97 -20.47
C GLU A 145 -6.08 9.95 -21.12
N ARG A 146 -6.11 9.93 -22.45
CA ARG A 146 -6.48 8.73 -23.21
C ARG A 146 -5.39 7.69 -22.97
N LEU A 147 -5.37 7.09 -21.78
CA LEU A 147 -4.56 5.89 -21.55
C LEU A 147 -4.99 4.87 -22.60
N GLY A 148 -4.03 4.15 -23.18
CA GLY A 148 -4.25 3.25 -24.30
C GLY A 148 -5.48 2.35 -24.11
N ARG A 149 -6.15 2.04 -25.23
CA ARG A 149 -7.42 1.28 -25.33
C ARG A 149 -7.35 -0.16 -24.80
N SER A 150 -6.25 -0.59 -24.18
CA SER A 150 -5.95 -1.98 -23.83
C SER A 150 -5.81 -2.21 -22.32
N ALA A 151 -6.58 -1.53 -21.47
CA ALA A 151 -6.67 -1.96 -20.08
C ALA A 151 -7.26 -3.36 -20.02
N LYS A 152 -6.62 -4.27 -19.29
CA LYS A 152 -7.20 -5.58 -18.96
C LYS A 152 -8.44 -5.40 -18.10
N ALA A 153 -8.42 -4.46 -17.15
CA ALA A 153 -9.59 -4.10 -16.35
C ALA A 153 -9.62 -2.61 -15.97
N GLU A 154 -10.82 -2.06 -15.87
CA GLU A 154 -11.12 -0.81 -15.16
C GLU A 154 -12.29 -1.12 -14.24
N VAL A 155 -12.06 -1.05 -12.93
CA VAL A 155 -13.04 -1.38 -11.89
C VAL A 155 -13.28 -0.19 -11.00
N PRO A 156 -14.51 -0.03 -10.47
CA PRO A 156 -14.75 0.93 -9.40
C PRO A 156 -13.93 0.53 -8.17
N MET A 157 -13.41 1.53 -7.46
CA MET A 157 -12.81 1.35 -6.14
C MET A 157 -13.56 2.20 -5.12
N ARG A 158 -13.52 1.79 -3.86
CA ARG A 158 -14.13 2.54 -2.74
C ARG A 158 -13.13 2.69 -1.60
N LEU A 159 -13.26 3.75 -0.83
CA LEU A 159 -12.53 3.87 0.43
C LEU A 159 -13.34 3.21 1.54
N ALA A 160 -12.67 2.40 2.36
CA ALA A 160 -13.31 1.70 3.46
C ALA A 160 -13.96 2.65 4.48
N SER A 161 -13.24 3.71 4.87
CA SER A 161 -13.79 4.87 5.57
C SER A 161 -12.87 6.08 5.40
N LEU A 162 -13.38 7.30 5.68
CA LEU A 162 -12.54 8.50 5.66
C LEU A 162 -11.51 8.53 6.80
N ALA A 163 -11.78 7.84 7.90
CA ALA A 163 -10.86 7.75 9.03
C ALA A 163 -9.74 6.73 8.81
N LYS A 164 -10.04 5.63 8.09
CA LYS A 164 -9.08 4.57 7.71
C LYS A 164 -9.27 4.23 6.23
N PRO A 165 -8.64 5.00 5.33
CA PRO A 165 -8.93 4.99 3.90
C PRO A 165 -8.19 3.90 3.15
N LEU A 166 -8.54 2.64 3.42
CA LEU A 166 -8.10 1.52 2.59
C LEU A 166 -8.84 1.55 1.24
N LEU A 167 -8.10 1.38 0.15
CA LEU A 167 -8.64 1.26 -1.20
C LEU A 167 -9.18 -0.16 -1.39
N LEU A 168 -10.50 -0.28 -1.58
CA LEU A 168 -11.17 -1.57 -1.74
C LEU A 168 -11.63 -1.81 -3.17
N VAL A 169 -11.51 -3.05 -3.62
CA VAL A 169 -12.03 -3.55 -4.88
C VAL A 169 -12.73 -4.89 -4.68
N ASP A 170 -13.59 -5.23 -5.63
CA ASP A 170 -14.24 -6.53 -5.68
C ASP A 170 -13.37 -7.52 -6.47
N VAL A 171 -13.18 -8.71 -5.90
CA VAL A 171 -12.33 -9.79 -6.43
C VAL A 171 -13.15 -11.06 -6.64
N HIS A 172 -12.87 -11.80 -7.70
CA HIS A 172 -13.32 -13.18 -7.85
C HIS A 172 -12.14 -14.14 -7.67
N ALA A 173 -12.33 -15.21 -6.91
CA ALA A 173 -11.32 -16.23 -6.64
C ALA A 173 -11.90 -17.63 -6.82
N ASN A 174 -11.20 -18.50 -7.54
CA ASN A 174 -11.65 -19.85 -7.92
C ASN A 174 -13.08 -19.85 -8.52
N GLY A 175 -13.42 -18.84 -9.33
CA GLY A 175 -14.75 -18.67 -9.92
C GLY A 175 -15.86 -18.21 -8.96
N HIS A 176 -15.56 -17.95 -7.69
CA HIS A 176 -16.51 -17.43 -6.70
C HIS A 176 -16.27 -15.93 -6.41
N GLY A 177 -17.29 -15.23 -5.93
CA GLY A 177 -17.21 -13.82 -5.57
C GLY A 177 -18.53 -13.06 -5.83
N PRO A 178 -18.52 -11.72 -5.76
CA PRO A 178 -17.37 -10.89 -5.42
C PRO A 178 -16.99 -10.94 -3.93
N PHE A 179 -15.69 -10.90 -3.65
CA PHE A 179 -15.09 -10.76 -2.32
C PHE A 179 -14.45 -9.38 -2.16
N GLN A 180 -14.44 -8.83 -0.95
CA GLN A 180 -13.94 -7.48 -0.70
C GLN A 180 -12.46 -7.51 -0.33
N PHE A 181 -11.61 -6.93 -1.18
CA PHE A 181 -10.17 -6.89 -0.98
C PHE A 181 -9.64 -5.47 -0.89
N ALA A 182 -8.67 -5.23 -0.01
CA ALA A 182 -7.88 -4.00 -0.03
C ALA A 182 -6.73 -4.11 -1.05
N ILE A 183 -6.39 -3.03 -1.74
CA ILE A 183 -5.17 -2.93 -2.56
C ILE A 183 -4.04 -2.37 -1.70
N ASP A 184 -2.94 -3.12 -1.60
CA ASP A 184 -1.82 -2.79 -0.73
C ASP A 184 -0.47 -2.98 -1.44
N THR A 185 0.17 -1.87 -1.81
CA THR A 185 1.53 -1.87 -2.36
C THR A 185 2.62 -2.06 -1.28
N GLY A 186 2.26 -1.96 0.00
CA GLY A 186 3.11 -2.17 1.16
C GLY A 186 3.25 -3.64 1.57
N THR A 187 2.60 -4.58 0.88
CA THR A 187 2.75 -6.03 1.09
C THR A 187 3.25 -6.76 -0.16
N SER A 188 4.14 -7.73 0.07
CA SER A 188 4.75 -8.52 -1.01
C SER A 188 3.85 -9.64 -1.54
N THR A 189 2.98 -10.19 -0.67
CA THR A 189 2.19 -11.39 -0.96
C THR A 189 0.73 -11.11 -0.67
N THR A 190 -0.15 -11.46 -1.62
CA THR A 190 -1.60 -11.42 -1.47
C THR A 190 -2.02 -12.30 -0.28
N ALA A 191 -2.85 -11.76 0.59
CA ALA A 191 -3.31 -12.42 1.80
C ALA A 191 -4.84 -12.59 1.77
N ILE A 192 -5.36 -13.68 2.34
CA ILE A 192 -6.79 -13.93 2.46
C ILE A 192 -7.18 -14.30 3.90
N ALA A 193 -8.43 -14.01 4.25
CA ALA A 193 -8.99 -14.39 5.54
C ALA A 193 -9.17 -15.92 5.64
N PRO A 194 -9.04 -16.52 6.85
CA PRO A 194 -9.24 -17.95 7.05
C PRO A 194 -10.64 -18.42 6.63
N GLU A 195 -11.66 -17.59 6.83
CA GLU A 195 -13.04 -17.87 6.43
C GLU A 195 -13.16 -17.98 4.90
N LEU A 196 -12.45 -17.12 4.15
CA LEU A 196 -12.42 -17.20 2.70
C LEU A 196 -11.66 -18.45 2.23
N ALA A 197 -10.51 -18.76 2.85
CA ALA A 197 -9.76 -19.97 2.54
C ALA A 197 -10.62 -21.23 2.76
N GLN A 198 -11.37 -21.29 3.85
CA GLN A 198 -12.30 -22.38 4.14
C GLN A 198 -13.45 -22.42 3.13
N GLN A 199 -14.06 -21.28 2.80
CA GLN A 199 -15.15 -21.19 1.82
C GLN A 199 -14.72 -21.69 0.43
N LEU A 200 -13.47 -21.41 0.03
CA LEU A 200 -12.91 -21.84 -1.25
C LEU A 200 -12.32 -23.26 -1.21
N GLY A 201 -12.36 -23.95 -0.07
CA GLY A 201 -11.76 -25.28 0.08
C GLY A 201 -10.24 -25.29 -0.12
N LEU A 202 -9.56 -24.17 0.16
CA LEU A 202 -8.14 -23.99 -0.10
C LEU A 202 -7.30 -24.90 0.81
N LYS A 203 -6.47 -25.73 0.21
CA LYS A 203 -5.45 -26.49 0.93
C LYS A 203 -4.24 -25.59 1.18
N ALA A 204 -4.02 -25.22 2.43
CA ALA A 204 -2.89 -24.39 2.84
C ALA A 204 -1.93 -25.16 3.76
N SER A 205 -0.63 -24.91 3.62
CA SER A 205 0.43 -25.53 4.43
C SER A 205 1.18 -24.46 5.24
N PRO A 206 1.66 -24.75 6.46
CA PRO A 206 2.47 -23.81 7.22
C PRO A 206 3.74 -23.39 6.45
N VAL A 207 4.02 -22.09 6.37
CA VAL A 207 5.24 -21.56 5.71
C VAL A 207 6.14 -20.75 6.66
N GLY A 208 5.84 -20.80 7.96
CA GLY A 208 6.57 -20.06 8.99
C GLY A 208 5.99 -18.67 9.25
N PRO A 209 6.57 -17.91 10.19
CA PRO A 209 6.06 -16.59 10.53
C PRO A 209 6.38 -15.57 9.44
N LEU A 210 5.38 -14.75 9.09
CA LEU A 210 5.58 -13.53 8.32
C LEU A 210 5.65 -12.32 9.27
N THR A 211 6.44 -11.33 8.89
CA THR A 211 6.46 -10.03 9.58
C THR A 211 5.32 -9.16 9.03
N THR A 212 4.39 -8.77 9.88
CA THR A 212 3.30 -7.85 9.56
C THR A 212 3.35 -6.68 10.55
N GLY A 213 3.82 -5.51 10.12
CA GLY A 213 4.13 -4.41 11.05
C GLY A 213 5.19 -4.85 12.09
N ASP A 214 4.87 -4.72 13.38
CA ASP A 214 5.75 -5.08 14.50
C ASP A 214 5.58 -6.52 15.01
N ALA A 215 4.69 -7.32 14.41
CA ALA A 215 4.39 -8.68 14.85
C ALA A 215 4.90 -9.74 13.88
N GLN A 216 5.21 -10.92 14.43
CA GLN A 216 5.33 -12.16 13.67
C GLN A 216 4.03 -12.93 13.76
N VAL A 217 3.46 -13.23 12.60
CA VAL A 217 2.20 -13.99 12.49
C VAL A 217 2.50 -15.29 11.78
N ASN A 218 2.15 -16.41 12.42
CA ASN A 218 2.21 -17.72 11.78
C ASN A 218 1.19 -17.75 10.66
N VAL A 219 1.66 -18.00 9.44
CA VAL A 219 0.78 -18.08 8.27
C VAL A 219 0.86 -19.47 7.64
N THR A 220 -0.23 -19.81 6.97
CA THR A 220 -0.23 -20.90 6.00
C THR A 220 -0.26 -20.32 4.59
N ALA A 221 0.29 -21.02 3.61
CA ALA A 221 0.21 -20.63 2.21
C ALA A 221 -0.51 -21.69 1.40
N GLY A 222 -1.32 -21.25 0.45
CA GLY A 222 -2.01 -22.07 -0.53
C GLY A 222 -1.94 -21.43 -1.90
N THR A 223 -2.50 -22.11 -2.90
CA THR A 223 -2.60 -21.59 -4.27
C THR A 223 -4.06 -21.49 -4.68
N LEU A 224 -4.49 -20.30 -5.09
CA LEU A 224 -5.77 -20.11 -5.74
C LEU A 224 -5.63 -20.47 -7.22
N GLU A 225 -6.53 -21.30 -7.73
CA GLU A 225 -6.56 -21.72 -9.14
C GLU A 225 -6.80 -20.52 -10.06
N SER A 226 -7.63 -19.57 -9.64
CA SER A 226 -7.83 -18.30 -10.35
C SER A 226 -8.06 -17.14 -9.38
N PHE A 227 -7.54 -15.96 -9.73
CA PHE A 227 -7.72 -14.72 -8.97
C PHE A 227 -7.91 -13.53 -9.92
N GLN A 228 -9.03 -12.82 -9.80
CA GLN A 228 -9.46 -11.82 -10.79
C GLN A 228 -9.94 -10.52 -10.14
N VAL A 229 -9.42 -9.40 -10.64
CA VAL A 229 -9.95 -8.04 -10.40
C VAL A 229 -10.55 -7.56 -11.72
N GLY A 230 -11.87 -7.56 -11.81
CA GLY A 230 -12.56 -7.35 -13.09
C GLY A 230 -12.15 -8.44 -14.10
N ARG A 231 -11.61 -8.04 -15.26
CA ARG A 231 -11.11 -8.97 -16.29
C ARG A 231 -9.59 -9.22 -16.19
N ALA A 232 -8.90 -8.55 -15.27
CA ALA A 232 -7.48 -8.78 -15.02
C ALA A 232 -7.34 -9.98 -14.09
N GLY A 233 -6.83 -11.09 -14.61
CA GLY A 233 -6.76 -12.37 -13.91
C GLY A 233 -5.35 -12.94 -13.89
N ILE A 234 -5.07 -13.71 -12.84
CA ILE A 234 -3.89 -14.56 -12.71
C ILE A 234 -4.37 -15.93 -12.27
N ASP A 235 -3.88 -16.96 -12.94
CA ASP A 235 -4.07 -18.35 -12.54
C ASP A 235 -2.91 -18.79 -11.62
N ASP A 236 -3.16 -19.79 -10.79
CA ASP A 236 -2.16 -20.34 -9.85
C ASP A 236 -1.52 -19.28 -8.94
N LEU A 237 -2.34 -18.37 -8.38
CA LEU A 237 -1.86 -17.32 -7.49
C LEU A 237 -1.57 -17.88 -6.09
N VAL A 238 -0.31 -17.83 -5.68
CA VAL A 238 0.08 -18.11 -4.28
C VAL A 238 -0.49 -17.03 -3.36
N VAL A 239 -1.17 -17.46 -2.30
CA VAL A 239 -1.71 -16.59 -1.25
C VAL A 239 -1.29 -17.09 0.13
N VAL A 240 -1.24 -16.16 1.08
CA VAL A 240 -1.10 -16.50 2.49
C VAL A 240 -2.43 -16.34 3.21
N VAL A 241 -2.72 -17.26 4.13
CA VAL A 241 -3.87 -17.21 5.02
C VAL A 241 -3.39 -16.70 6.37
N ALA A 242 -3.96 -15.59 6.82
CA ALA A 242 -3.55 -14.90 8.04
C ALA A 242 -4.76 -14.57 8.92
N ASP A 243 -4.62 -14.62 10.24
CA ASP A 243 -5.72 -14.51 11.22
C ASP A 243 -6.04 -13.08 11.68
N PHE A 244 -5.30 -12.07 11.20
CA PHE A 244 -5.49 -10.67 11.60
C PHE A 244 -6.69 -9.96 10.94
N PHE A 245 -7.38 -10.60 9.99
CA PHE A 245 -8.48 -9.97 9.23
C PHE A 245 -9.69 -9.57 10.07
N SER A 246 -9.99 -10.31 11.15
CA SER A 246 -11.06 -9.98 12.08
C SER A 246 -10.82 -8.62 12.76
N MET A 247 -9.61 -8.44 13.30
CA MET A 247 -9.16 -7.20 13.93
C MET A 247 -9.10 -6.05 12.92
N LEU A 248 -8.57 -6.29 11.73
CA LEU A 248 -8.47 -5.26 10.69
C LEU A 248 -9.86 -4.81 10.21
N SER A 249 -10.78 -5.76 9.99
CA SER A 249 -12.15 -5.47 9.59
C SER A 249 -12.88 -4.62 10.63
N GLN A 250 -12.76 -4.98 11.91
CA GLN A 250 -13.33 -4.19 13.01
C GLN A 250 -12.72 -2.80 13.08
N ALA A 251 -11.40 -2.70 12.94
CA ALA A 251 -10.69 -1.44 13.02
C ALA A 251 -11.10 -0.48 11.91
N VAL A 252 -11.32 -0.97 10.69
CA VAL A 252 -11.66 -0.17 9.50
C VAL A 252 -13.18 0.07 9.38
N GLY A 253 -14.00 -0.80 9.97
CA GLY A 253 -15.45 -0.70 9.96
C GLY A 253 -16.12 -1.39 8.76
N VAL A 254 -15.36 -2.21 8.01
CA VAL A 254 -15.85 -2.98 6.87
C VAL A 254 -15.26 -4.39 6.92
N ARG A 255 -16.00 -5.37 6.41
CA ARG A 255 -15.47 -6.73 6.29
C ARG A 255 -14.47 -6.80 5.13
N LEU A 256 -13.27 -7.27 5.43
CA LEU A 256 -12.24 -7.59 4.44
C LEU A 256 -12.10 -9.11 4.31
N ASP A 257 -12.18 -9.61 3.08
CA ASP A 257 -11.92 -11.01 2.76
C ASP A 257 -10.44 -11.24 2.36
N GLY A 258 -9.72 -10.18 2.00
CA GLY A 258 -8.29 -10.26 1.68
C GLY A 258 -7.60 -8.93 1.39
N ILE A 259 -6.30 -9.03 1.07
CA ILE A 259 -5.43 -7.93 0.64
C ILE A 259 -4.71 -8.37 -0.64
N VAL A 260 -4.80 -7.56 -1.69
CA VAL A 260 -4.06 -7.74 -2.95
C VAL A 260 -2.68 -7.12 -2.82
N GLY A 261 -1.65 -7.95 -2.92
CA GLY A 261 -0.25 -7.56 -2.78
C GLY A 261 0.55 -7.51 -4.08
N TYR A 262 1.84 -7.24 -3.95
CA TYR A 262 2.80 -7.16 -5.05
C TYR A 262 2.74 -8.36 -6.01
N ASN A 263 2.63 -9.60 -5.51
CA ASN A 263 2.67 -10.80 -6.35
C ASN A 263 1.55 -10.86 -7.41
N PHE A 264 0.41 -10.19 -7.17
CA PHE A 264 -0.62 -9.93 -8.17
C PHE A 264 -0.38 -8.63 -8.94
N LEU A 265 -0.14 -7.52 -8.24
CA LEU A 265 -0.06 -6.17 -8.82
C LEU A 265 1.06 -6.02 -9.86
N ARG A 266 2.20 -6.71 -9.67
CA ARG A 266 3.38 -6.64 -10.56
C ARG A 266 3.13 -7.07 -12.00
N ASN A 267 2.03 -7.78 -12.25
CA ASN A 267 1.69 -8.33 -13.56
C ASN A 267 0.95 -7.32 -14.45
N PHE A 268 0.66 -6.14 -13.92
CA PHE A 268 -0.06 -5.08 -14.59
C PHE A 268 0.65 -3.75 -14.39
N ARG A 269 0.41 -2.81 -15.30
CA ARG A 269 0.58 -1.41 -14.96
C ARG A 269 -0.64 -0.96 -14.14
N VAL A 270 -0.38 -0.54 -12.90
CA VAL A 270 -1.44 -0.23 -11.93
C VAL A 270 -1.71 1.26 -11.94
N VAL A 271 -2.95 1.65 -12.24
CA VAL A 271 -3.38 3.05 -12.23
C VAL A 271 -4.45 3.25 -11.17
N ILE A 272 -4.17 4.13 -10.21
CA ILE A 272 -5.08 4.53 -9.13
C ILE A 272 -5.54 5.96 -9.39
N ASP A 273 -6.83 6.15 -9.61
CA ASP A 273 -7.49 7.44 -9.79
C ASP A 273 -8.39 7.73 -8.59
N TYR A 274 -7.81 8.28 -7.51
CA TYR A 274 -8.57 8.63 -6.30
C TYR A 274 -9.77 9.56 -6.57
N PRO A 275 -9.61 10.67 -7.31
CA PRO A 275 -10.74 11.54 -7.65
C PRO A 275 -11.82 10.86 -8.50
N GLY A 276 -11.41 9.98 -9.42
CA GLY A 276 -12.31 9.24 -10.31
C GLY A 276 -12.87 7.96 -9.69
N GLU A 277 -12.45 7.58 -8.48
CA GLU A 277 -12.81 6.34 -7.79
C GLU A 277 -12.64 5.09 -8.66
N LYS A 278 -11.52 5.02 -9.38
CA LYS A 278 -11.21 3.91 -10.29
C LYS A 278 -9.84 3.32 -10.07
N LEU A 279 -9.79 1.98 -10.13
CA LEU A 279 -8.57 1.21 -10.31
C LEU A 279 -8.54 0.66 -11.73
N ARG A 280 -7.43 0.88 -12.44
CA ARG A 280 -7.21 0.34 -13.78
C ARG A 280 -5.94 -0.50 -13.82
N LEU A 281 -6.03 -1.66 -14.44
CA LEU A 281 -4.97 -2.65 -14.59
C LEU A 281 -4.73 -2.84 -16.10
N GLU A 282 -3.55 -2.44 -16.58
CA GLU A 282 -3.15 -2.49 -18.00
C GLU A 282 -2.21 -3.66 -18.29
#